data_AF-A0AA49JGG6-F1
#
_entry.id   AF-A0AA49JGG6-F1
#
_cell.length_a   1.000
_cell.length_b   1.000
_cell.length_c   1.000
_cell.angle_alpha   90.00
_cell.angle_beta   90.00
_cell.angle_gamma   90.00
#
_symmetry.space_group_name_H-M   'P 1'
#
loop_
_entity.id
_entity.type
_entity.pdbx_description
1 polymer ?
#
loop_
_entity_poly.entity_id
_entity_poly.type
_entity_poly.pdbx_seq_one_letter_code
_entity_poly.pdbx_strand_id
1 'polypeptide(L)'
;MKAKFLFVIILIISASCQLNDLEPVIITDGTYTGFFGRSSPNAKYQASDVTLIFKGNTYQGQSSIQKYPAICRGTFTMKGNKIEFTNECPWTAEFDWTYILTGEFDIYKEGEEIIIQRSYGEETYDTYRMTKQ
;
A
#
# COMPACT_ATOMS: atom_id res chain seq x y z
N MET A 1 -29.31 20.48 -64.21
CA MET A 1 -27.92 20.13 -63.80
C MET A 1 -27.98 19.72 -62.34
N LYS A 2 -27.51 18.51 -62.01
CA LYS A 2 -27.66 17.88 -60.68
C LYS A 2 -26.49 18.32 -59.80
N ALA A 3 -26.74 19.14 -58.78
CA ALA A 3 -25.73 19.46 -57.77
C ALA A 3 -25.61 18.29 -56.78
N LYS A 4 -24.51 17.55 -56.88
CA LYS A 4 -23.99 16.63 -55.86
C LYS A 4 -22.93 17.37 -55.06
N PHE A 5 -23.03 17.40 -53.74
CA PHE A 5 -21.96 17.52 -52.72
C PHE A 5 -22.60 18.07 -51.43
N LEU A 6 -22.28 17.69 -50.21
CA LEU A 6 -21.47 16.62 -49.63
C LEU A 6 -21.86 16.64 -48.14
N PHE A 7 -22.31 15.53 -47.58
CA PHE A 7 -22.65 15.43 -46.17
C PHE A 7 -21.35 15.24 -45.38
N VAL A 8 -20.86 16.29 -44.70
CA VAL A 8 -19.68 16.21 -43.82
C VAL A 8 -20.13 15.64 -42.48
N ILE A 9 -19.84 14.37 -42.26
CA ILE A 9 -20.02 13.68 -40.98
C ILE A 9 -18.86 14.10 -40.07
N ILE A 10 -19.18 14.87 -39.04
CA ILE A 10 -18.27 15.18 -37.94
C ILE A 10 -18.08 13.90 -37.13
N LEU A 11 -16.88 13.31 -37.21
CA LEU A 11 -16.46 12.19 -36.39
C LEU A 11 -16.12 12.74 -34.99
N ILE A 12 -17.01 12.52 -34.02
CA ILE A 12 -16.73 12.79 -32.61
C ILE A 12 -15.78 11.70 -32.13
N ILE A 13 -14.53 12.08 -31.90
CA ILE A 13 -13.49 11.23 -31.36
C ILE A 13 -13.80 11.07 -29.86
N SER A 14 -14.35 9.92 -29.46
CA SER A 14 -14.48 9.57 -28.05
C SER A 14 -13.07 9.29 -27.49
N ALA A 15 -12.53 10.27 -26.77
CA ALA A 15 -11.41 10.07 -25.86
C ALA A 15 -11.87 9.16 -24.71
N SER A 16 -11.69 7.86 -24.88
CA SER A 16 -11.74 6.92 -23.76
C SER A 16 -10.49 7.16 -22.93
N CYS A 17 -10.65 7.76 -21.75
CA CYS A 17 -9.63 7.65 -20.70
C CYS A 17 -9.47 6.17 -20.40
N GLN A 18 -8.34 5.59 -20.82
CA GLN A 18 -7.89 4.32 -20.27
C GLN A 18 -7.62 4.56 -18.79
N LEU A 19 -8.37 3.88 -17.93
CA LEU A 19 -7.90 3.61 -16.57
C LEU A 19 -6.58 2.88 -16.75
N ASN A 20 -5.46 3.52 -16.41
CA ASN A 20 -4.17 2.87 -16.44
C ASN A 20 -4.27 1.64 -15.53
N ASP A 21 -4.24 0.44 -16.12
CA ASP A 21 -4.06 -0.80 -15.38
C ASP A 21 -2.75 -0.67 -14.62
N LEU A 22 -2.82 -0.34 -13.34
CA LEU A 22 -1.65 -0.28 -12.47
C LEU A 22 -1.05 -1.68 -12.44
N GLU A 23 0.17 -1.82 -12.97
CA GLU A 23 0.87 -3.09 -12.98
C GLU A 23 0.92 -3.67 -11.54
N PRO A 24 0.68 -4.98 -11.38
CA PRO A 24 0.64 -5.59 -10.07
C PRO A 24 1.97 -5.43 -9.36
N VAL A 25 1.95 -4.89 -8.14
CA VAL A 25 3.17 -4.73 -7.35
C VAL A 25 3.63 -6.08 -6.82
N ILE A 26 4.86 -6.46 -7.16
CA ILE A 26 5.52 -7.65 -6.63
C ILE A 26 6.55 -7.22 -5.58
N ILE A 27 6.40 -7.71 -4.35
CA ILE A 27 7.46 -7.64 -3.34
C ILE A 27 8.49 -8.71 -3.64
N THR A 28 9.76 -8.30 -3.68
CA THR A 28 10.90 -9.20 -3.91
C THR A 28 11.73 -9.28 -2.64
N ASP A 29 12.48 -10.38 -2.48
CA ASP A 29 13.38 -10.54 -1.35
C ASP A 29 14.33 -9.36 -1.19
N GLY A 30 14.52 -8.90 0.05
CA GLY A 30 15.40 -7.79 0.38
C GLY A 30 14.97 -7.00 1.61
N THR A 31 15.73 -5.94 1.89
CA THR A 31 15.47 -5.02 2.99
C THR A 31 14.80 -3.77 2.45
N TYR A 32 13.69 -3.39 3.07
CA TYR A 32 12.92 -2.20 2.77
C TYR A 32 12.94 -1.31 3.99
N THR A 33 13.26 -0.04 3.80
CA THR A 33 13.30 0.96 4.86
C THR A 33 12.44 2.15 4.48
N GLY A 34 11.88 2.81 5.47
CA GLY A 34 11.09 4.02 5.27
C GLY A 34 10.32 4.33 6.55
N PHE A 35 9.08 4.78 6.44
CA PHE A 35 8.29 5.16 7.60
C PHE A 35 6.88 4.58 7.60
N PHE A 36 6.37 4.40 8.80
CA PHE A 36 4.96 4.19 9.10
C PHE A 36 4.34 5.50 9.57
N GLY A 37 3.13 5.78 9.13
CA GLY A 37 2.29 6.83 9.67
C GLY A 37 0.83 6.40 9.77
N ARG A 38 0.17 6.80 10.86
CA ARG A 38 -1.30 6.77 10.96
C ARG A 38 -1.87 8.17 10.71
N SER A 39 -2.88 8.28 9.86
CA SER A 39 -3.67 9.50 9.68
C SER A 39 -5.07 9.31 10.25
N SER A 40 -5.64 10.38 10.81
CA SER A 40 -7.04 10.45 11.26
C SER A 40 -7.45 11.92 11.36
N PRO A 41 -8.72 12.28 11.10
CA PRO A 41 -9.21 13.65 11.21
C PRO A 41 -9.18 14.18 12.66
N ASN A 42 -9.28 13.26 13.64
CA ASN A 42 -9.49 13.61 15.04
C ASN A 42 -8.23 13.53 15.90
N ALA A 43 -7.09 13.10 15.32
CA ALA A 43 -5.86 12.88 16.07
C ALA A 43 -4.62 13.11 15.20
N LYS A 44 -3.58 13.65 15.82
CA LYS A 44 -2.25 13.72 15.22
C LYS A 44 -1.42 12.54 15.72
N TYR A 45 -0.80 11.83 14.80
CA TYR A 45 0.13 10.76 15.12
C TYR A 45 1.52 11.14 14.64
N GLN A 46 2.54 10.73 15.41
CA GLN A 46 3.93 10.80 14.98
C GLN A 46 4.20 9.75 13.91
N ALA A 47 5.14 10.01 13.01
CA ALA A 47 5.66 8.96 12.13
C ALA A 47 6.70 8.12 12.89
N SER A 48 6.94 6.88 12.44
CA SER A 48 8.02 6.04 12.94
C SER A 48 8.79 5.44 11.79
N ASP A 49 10.13 5.51 11.85
CA ASP A 49 10.98 4.80 10.91
C ASP A 49 10.78 3.29 11.08
N VAL A 50 10.72 2.57 9.98
CA VAL A 50 10.48 1.12 9.93
C VAL A 50 11.47 0.43 9.01
N THR A 51 11.73 -0.83 9.31
CA THR A 51 12.49 -1.74 8.44
C THR A 51 11.70 -3.04 8.31
N LEU A 52 11.48 -3.48 7.07
CA LEU A 52 10.91 -4.78 6.73
C LEU A 52 11.89 -5.55 5.85
N ILE A 53 12.21 -6.78 6.24
CA ILE A 53 13.04 -7.70 5.49
C ILE A 53 12.12 -8.80 4.99
N PHE A 54 11.97 -8.90 3.68
CA PHE A 54 11.19 -9.94 3.02
C PHE A 54 12.12 -11.05 2.53
N LYS A 55 11.73 -12.30 2.75
CA LYS A 55 12.45 -13.49 2.26
C LYS A 55 11.46 -14.61 1.96
N GLY A 56 11.31 -14.96 0.69
CA GLY A 56 10.27 -15.87 0.23
C GLY A 56 8.88 -15.36 0.62
N ASN A 57 8.15 -16.14 1.41
CA ASN A 57 6.83 -15.78 1.95
C ASN A 57 6.88 -15.30 3.43
N THR A 58 8.08 -15.02 3.94
CA THR A 58 8.28 -14.58 5.33
C THR A 58 8.71 -13.13 5.38
N TYR A 59 8.36 -12.45 6.46
CA TYR A 59 8.88 -11.14 6.79
C TYR A 59 9.42 -11.10 8.21
N GLN A 60 10.38 -10.23 8.44
CA GLN A 60 10.78 -9.76 9.75
C GLN A 60 10.97 -8.25 9.71
N GLY A 61 10.86 -7.58 10.85
CA GLY A 61 11.07 -6.15 10.87
C GLY A 61 10.98 -5.53 12.24
N GLN A 62 11.10 -4.22 12.25
CA GLN A 62 11.15 -3.41 13.46
C GLN A 62 10.69 -1.99 13.18
N SER A 63 10.39 -1.29 14.26
CA SER A 63 10.02 0.11 14.25
C SER A 63 10.93 0.88 15.22
N SER A 64 11.28 2.11 14.88
CA SER A 64 12.04 3.02 15.75
C SER A 64 11.28 3.38 17.04
N ILE A 65 9.94 3.38 16.98
CA ILE A 65 9.06 3.58 18.12
C ILE A 65 8.47 2.23 18.54
N GLN A 66 8.72 1.85 19.80
CA GLN A 66 8.30 0.55 20.33
C GLN A 66 6.78 0.36 20.17
N LYS A 67 6.40 -0.76 19.53
CA LYS A 67 4.99 -1.14 19.27
C LYS A 67 4.19 -0.12 18.45
N TYR A 68 4.86 0.75 17.70
CA TYR A 68 4.23 1.74 16.81
C TYR A 68 5.00 1.84 15.48
N PRO A 69 4.65 1.07 14.45
CA PRO A 69 3.76 -0.08 14.51
C PRO A 69 4.44 -1.26 15.21
N ALA A 70 3.65 -2.20 15.71
CA ALA A 70 4.14 -3.44 16.29
C ALA A 70 4.51 -4.43 15.18
N ILE A 71 5.77 -4.33 14.74
CA ILE A 71 6.38 -5.24 13.76
C ILE A 71 7.29 -6.22 14.51
N CYS A 72 7.30 -7.47 14.06
CA CYS A 72 8.27 -8.46 14.53
C CYS A 72 8.65 -9.44 13.41
N ARG A 73 7.89 -10.52 13.21
CA ARG A 73 8.05 -11.53 12.17
C ARG A 73 6.72 -12.20 11.87
N GLY A 74 6.65 -12.81 10.71
CA GLY A 74 5.54 -13.68 10.33
C GLY A 74 5.59 -14.03 8.85
N THR A 75 4.43 -14.29 8.28
CA THR A 75 4.29 -14.61 6.85
C THR A 75 3.46 -13.56 6.13
N PHE A 76 3.61 -13.50 4.82
CA PHE A 76 2.78 -12.67 3.96
C PHE A 76 2.38 -13.42 2.69
N THR A 77 1.26 -13.02 2.09
CA THR A 77 0.85 -13.50 0.77
C THR A 77 0.44 -12.35 -0.12
N MET A 78 0.71 -12.47 -1.42
CA MET A 78 0.35 -11.48 -2.44
C MET A 78 -0.88 -11.95 -3.21
N LYS A 79 -1.88 -11.07 -3.38
CA LYS A 79 -3.11 -11.30 -4.15
C LYS A 79 -3.40 -10.08 -5.02
N GLY A 80 -2.76 -9.99 -6.19
CA GLY A 80 -2.84 -8.80 -7.04
C GLY A 80 -2.23 -7.58 -6.33
N ASN A 81 -2.97 -6.48 -6.24
CA ASN A 81 -2.56 -5.25 -5.54
C ASN A 81 -2.84 -5.27 -4.03
N LYS A 82 -2.83 -6.46 -3.44
CA LYS A 82 -3.05 -6.68 -2.01
C LYS A 82 -1.94 -7.53 -1.42
N ILE A 83 -1.52 -7.17 -0.22
CA ILE A 83 -0.61 -7.95 0.62
C ILE A 83 -1.31 -8.28 1.93
N GLU A 84 -1.35 -9.55 2.28
CA GLU A 84 -1.96 -10.03 3.52
C GLU A 84 -0.86 -10.52 4.46
N PHE A 85 -0.72 -9.87 5.62
CA PHE A 85 0.25 -10.22 6.66
C PHE A 85 -0.38 -11.09 7.74
N THR A 86 0.37 -12.10 8.19
CA THR A 86 0.06 -12.87 9.41
C THR A 86 1.18 -12.62 10.41
N ASN A 87 0.85 -12.06 11.58
CA ASN A 87 1.81 -11.84 12.65
C ASN A 87 1.96 -13.10 13.51
N GLU A 88 3.19 -13.49 13.84
CA GLU A 88 3.47 -14.73 14.60
C GLU A 88 4.02 -14.49 16.01
N CYS A 89 4.07 -13.24 16.47
CA CYS A 89 4.62 -12.93 17.79
C CYS A 89 3.54 -12.83 18.85
N PRO A 90 3.85 -13.24 20.10
CA PRO A 90 2.98 -12.97 21.23
C PRO A 90 3.00 -11.47 21.54
N TRP A 91 1.83 -10.85 21.51
CA TRP A 91 1.61 -9.47 21.95
C TRP A 91 0.75 -9.44 23.20
N THR A 92 1.14 -8.60 24.16
CA THR A 92 0.39 -8.35 25.39
C THR A 92 -0.55 -7.15 25.19
N ALA A 93 -1.54 -6.96 26.08
CA ALA A 93 -2.67 -6.03 25.88
C ALA A 93 -2.42 -4.57 26.32
N GLU A 94 -1.17 -4.17 26.54
CA GLU A 94 -0.76 -2.84 27.03
C GLU A 94 -0.66 -1.75 25.97
N PHE A 95 -1.04 -2.04 24.72
CA PHE A 95 -1.00 -1.08 23.61
C PHE A 95 -2.17 -1.30 22.65
N ASP A 96 -2.37 -0.34 21.75
CA ASP A 96 -3.38 -0.43 20.71
C ASP A 96 -2.98 -1.50 19.66
N TRP A 97 -3.69 -2.63 19.68
CA TRP A 97 -3.46 -3.77 18.79
C TRP A 97 -3.71 -3.49 17.32
N THR A 98 -4.39 -2.38 16.97
CA THR A 98 -4.49 -1.97 15.58
C THR A 98 -3.11 -1.64 14.98
N TYR A 99 -2.11 -1.35 15.81
CA TYR A 99 -0.72 -1.15 15.36
C TYR A 99 0.03 -2.44 15.01
N ILE A 100 -0.53 -3.62 15.28
CA ILE A 100 0.09 -4.89 14.88
C ILE A 100 0.05 -5.00 13.35
N LEU A 101 1.22 -5.27 12.74
CA LEU A 101 1.30 -5.55 11.31
C LEU A 101 0.66 -6.92 11.03
N THR A 102 -0.61 -6.90 10.66
CA THR A 102 -1.43 -8.07 10.39
C THR A 102 -2.64 -7.69 9.53
N GLY A 103 -3.20 -8.66 8.81
CA GLY A 103 -4.36 -8.48 7.94
C GLY A 103 -3.99 -7.99 6.55
N GLU A 104 -5.02 -7.60 5.80
CA GLU A 104 -4.90 -7.18 4.42
C GLU A 104 -4.58 -5.68 4.29
N PHE A 105 -3.70 -5.36 3.35
CA PHE A 105 -3.33 -4.02 2.94
C PHE A 105 -3.39 -3.93 1.42
N ASP A 106 -3.77 -2.76 0.92
CA ASP A 106 -3.52 -2.41 -0.48
C ASP A 106 -2.03 -2.09 -0.65
N ILE A 107 -1.49 -2.46 -1.80
CA ILE A 107 -0.09 -2.21 -2.15
C ILE A 107 0.02 -1.66 -3.56
N TYR A 108 0.79 -0.59 -3.70
CA TYR A 108 1.03 0.08 -4.97
C TYR A 108 2.42 0.77 -4.96
N LYS A 109 2.87 1.24 -6.12
CA LYS A 109 4.13 1.99 -6.26
C LYS A 109 3.88 3.46 -6.55
N GLU A 110 4.67 4.32 -5.93
CA GLU A 110 4.78 5.74 -6.26
C GLU A 110 6.26 6.05 -6.54
N GLY A 111 6.65 6.02 -7.82
CA GLY A 111 8.06 6.13 -8.21
C GLY A 111 8.87 4.92 -7.73
N GLU A 112 9.90 5.14 -6.93
CA GLU A 112 10.73 4.09 -6.32
C GLU A 112 10.18 3.57 -4.99
N GLU A 113 9.18 4.25 -4.42
CA GLU A 113 8.55 3.85 -3.17
C GLU A 113 7.49 2.75 -3.41
N ILE A 114 7.49 1.75 -2.52
CA ILE A 114 6.35 0.88 -2.29
C ILE A 114 5.52 1.49 -1.18
N ILE A 115 4.22 1.61 -1.45
CA ILE A 115 3.22 2.07 -0.50
C ILE A 115 2.36 0.88 -0.10
N ILE A 116 2.28 0.61 1.20
CA ILE A 116 1.39 -0.40 1.79
C ILE A 116 0.41 0.34 2.69
N GLN A 117 -0.88 0.23 2.40
CA GLN A 117 -1.91 1.03 3.06
C GLN A 117 -3.08 0.17 3.54
N ARG A 118 -3.60 0.48 4.72
CA ARG A 118 -4.84 -0.10 5.25
C ARG A 118 -5.75 1.00 5.74
N SER A 119 -7.02 0.91 5.39
CA SER A 119 -8.06 1.80 5.91
C SER A 119 -8.82 1.17 7.08
N TYR A 120 -9.25 2.00 8.03
CA TYR A 120 -10.15 1.66 9.15
C TYR A 120 -11.51 2.36 9.03
N GLY A 121 -11.94 2.67 7.81
CA GLY A 121 -13.19 3.38 7.54
C GLY A 121 -13.00 4.42 6.44
N GLU A 122 -13.63 5.58 6.57
CA GLU A 122 -13.49 6.62 5.54
C GLU A 122 -12.27 7.52 5.74
N GLU A 123 -11.81 7.71 6.98
CA GLU A 123 -10.89 8.81 7.30
C GLU A 123 -9.64 8.40 8.10
N THR A 124 -9.50 7.14 8.51
CA THR A 124 -8.33 6.67 9.27
C THR A 124 -7.54 5.63 8.49
N TYR A 125 -6.24 5.87 8.30
CA TYR A 125 -5.37 5.03 7.48
C TYR A 125 -4.04 4.74 8.18
N ASP A 126 -3.57 3.51 8.06
CA ASP A 126 -2.18 3.14 8.28
C ASP A 126 -1.47 3.15 6.93
N THR A 127 -0.32 3.80 6.84
CA THR A 127 0.50 3.86 5.61
C THR A 127 1.95 3.55 5.93
N TYR A 128 2.52 2.59 5.20
CA TYR A 128 3.95 2.34 5.13
C TYR A 128 4.45 2.85 3.79
N ARG A 129 5.46 3.74 3.80
CA ARG A 129 6.14 4.21 2.59
C ARG A 129 7.59 3.77 2.67
N MET A 130 8.04 2.94 1.74
CA MET A 130 9.33 2.26 1.87
C MET A 130 10.05 2.15 0.53
N THR A 131 11.38 2.22 0.58
CA THR A 131 12.25 1.96 -0.57
C THR A 131 13.12 0.74 -0.30
N LYS A 132 13.31 -0.09 -1.32
CA LYS A 132 14.25 -1.22 -1.25
C LYS A 132 15.69 -0.70 -1.19
N GLN A 133 16.48 -1.22 -0.26
CA GLN A 133 17.91 -0.89 -0.09
C GLN A 133 18.80 -1.72 -1.03
#